data_AF-A0A1M5IU04-F1
#
_entry.id   AF-A0A1M5IU04-F1
#
_cell.length_a   1.000
_cell.length_b   1.000
_cell.length_c   1.000
_cell.angle_alpha   90.00
_cell.angle_beta   90.00
_cell.angle_gamma   90.00
#
_symmetry.space_group_name_H-M   'P 1'
#
loop_
_entity.id
_entity.type
_entity.pdbx_description
1 polymer ?
#
loop_
_entity_poly.entity_id
_entity_poly.type
_entity_poly.pdbx_seq_one_letter_code
_entity_poly.pdbx_strand_id
1 'polypeptide(L)'
;MKNIVNTGIILSARKFLLQELAKPDIALSSMKIYSLIHPNKNLPDTFILVKTVGSFLDIGNVDVDGTLEVCIYAKNIQQDDDQTQPDLSTLDSLVKKIMPVLNDAIFDDTAITSIAPQLVSDSTNRYFYYSLICETKSVKS
;
A
#
# COMPACT_ATOMS: atom_id res chain seq x y z
N MET A 1 10.88 22.59 -1.48
CA MET A 1 10.25 21.97 -2.67
C MET A 1 10.06 20.44 -2.57
N LYS A 2 10.32 19.76 -1.43
CA LYS A 2 10.21 18.29 -1.32
C LYS A 2 8.78 17.71 -1.30
N ASN A 3 7.75 18.50 -0.94
CA ASN A 3 6.38 17.97 -0.76
C ASN A 3 5.59 17.73 -2.06
N ILE A 4 5.92 18.40 -3.16
CA ILE A 4 5.18 18.28 -4.43
C ILE A 4 5.54 16.98 -5.16
N VAL A 5 6.82 16.59 -5.13
CA VAL A 5 7.33 15.34 -5.75
C VAL A 5 6.65 14.12 -5.13
N ASN A 6 6.48 14.12 -3.80
CA ASN A 6 5.84 13.05 -3.06
C ASN A 6 4.36 12.83 -3.44
N THR A 7 3.61 13.91 -3.74
CA THR A 7 2.19 13.79 -4.10
C THR A 7 2.02 13.23 -5.52
N GLY A 8 2.88 13.60 -6.46
CA GLY A 8 2.88 13.05 -7.83
C GLY A 8 3.07 11.54 -7.83
N ILE A 9 4.12 11.06 -7.17
CA ILE A 9 4.46 9.63 -7.06
C ILE A 9 3.29 8.83 -6.45
N ILE A 10 2.63 9.35 -5.41
CA ILE A 10 1.46 8.68 -4.80
C ILE A 10 0.29 8.56 -5.78
N LEU A 11 -0.03 9.63 -6.50
CA LEU A 11 -1.14 9.62 -7.45
C LEU A 11 -0.86 8.66 -8.62
N SER A 12 0.38 8.64 -9.10
CA SER A 12 0.83 7.74 -10.17
C SER A 12 0.83 6.29 -9.72
N ALA A 13 1.36 5.98 -8.54
CA ALA A 13 1.30 4.64 -7.95
C ALA A 13 -0.14 4.16 -7.73
N ARG A 14 -1.03 5.04 -7.23
CA ARG A 14 -2.46 4.73 -7.11
C ARG A 14 -3.09 4.42 -8.46
N LYS A 15 -2.80 5.23 -9.48
CA LYS A 15 -3.32 5.02 -10.85
C LYS A 15 -2.82 3.69 -11.42
N PHE A 16 -1.54 3.39 -11.25
CA PHE A 16 -0.94 2.12 -11.66
C PHE A 16 -1.64 0.93 -10.99
N LEU A 17 -1.78 0.94 -9.66
CA LEU A 17 -2.45 -0.12 -8.92
C LEU A 17 -3.91 -0.30 -9.35
N LEU A 18 -4.64 0.79 -9.62
CA LEU A 18 -6.02 0.70 -10.14
C LEU A 18 -6.07 0.00 -11.51
N GLN A 19 -5.07 0.20 -12.36
CA GLN A 19 -5.00 -0.42 -13.69
C GLN A 19 -4.62 -1.90 -13.59
N GLU A 20 -3.58 -2.23 -12.82
CA GLU A 20 -3.08 -3.60 -12.69
C GLU A 20 -4.07 -4.51 -11.95
N LEU A 21 -4.66 -4.02 -10.86
CA LEU A 21 -5.62 -4.80 -10.06
C LEU A 21 -7.01 -4.90 -10.71
N ALA A 22 -7.25 -4.20 -11.81
CA ALA A 22 -8.45 -4.37 -12.64
C ALA A 22 -8.29 -5.46 -13.70
N LYS A 23 -7.07 -5.98 -13.94
CA LYS A 23 -6.83 -7.05 -14.90
C LYS A 23 -7.52 -8.34 -14.44
N PRO A 24 -8.14 -9.12 -15.35
CA PRO A 24 -8.92 -10.32 -14.99
C PRO A 24 -8.16 -11.32 -14.11
N ASP A 25 -6.86 -11.47 -14.35
CA ASP A 25 -6.01 -12.47 -13.68
C ASP A 25 -5.69 -12.11 -12.23
N ILE A 26 -5.89 -10.84 -11.85
CA ILE A 26 -5.58 -10.30 -10.51
C ILE A 26 -6.83 -9.74 -9.82
N ALA A 27 -7.90 -9.48 -10.59
CA ALA A 27 -9.10 -8.74 -10.21
C ALA A 27 -9.52 -8.91 -8.74
N LEU A 28 -9.33 -7.84 -7.96
CA LEU A 28 -9.80 -7.75 -6.59
C LEU A 28 -11.18 -7.08 -6.59
N SER A 29 -12.19 -7.83 -7.03
CA SER A 29 -13.56 -7.35 -7.12
C SER A 29 -13.98 -6.75 -5.76
N SER A 30 -14.46 -5.50 -5.78
CA SER A 30 -14.85 -4.67 -4.63
C SER A 30 -13.75 -3.90 -3.86
N MET A 31 -12.46 -4.14 -4.11
CA MET A 31 -11.41 -3.45 -3.35
C MET A 31 -11.24 -1.99 -3.79
N LYS A 32 -11.27 -1.07 -2.83
CA LYS A 32 -11.05 0.37 -3.07
C LYS A 32 -9.61 0.76 -2.80
N ILE A 33 -9.07 1.66 -3.62
CA ILE A 33 -7.70 2.19 -3.49
C ILE A 33 -7.76 3.69 -3.23
N TYR A 34 -7.25 4.09 -2.06
CA TYR A 34 -7.24 5.47 -1.58
C TYR A 34 -5.82 6.04 -1.58
N SER A 35 -5.70 7.37 -1.54
CA SER A 35 -4.43 8.10 -1.45
C SER A 35 -4.47 9.15 -0.35
N LEU A 36 -3.38 9.32 0.41
CA LEU A 36 -3.06 10.39 1.39
C LEU A 36 -4.05 10.69 2.53
N ILE A 37 -5.33 10.40 2.39
CA ILE A 37 -6.38 10.74 3.34
C ILE A 37 -7.27 9.52 3.48
N HIS A 38 -7.39 8.99 4.69
CA HIS A 38 -8.41 8.00 5.01
C HIS A 38 -9.78 8.59 4.71
N PRO A 39 -10.63 7.97 3.88
CA PRO A 39 -12.04 8.32 3.83
C PRO A 39 -12.64 8.28 5.23
N ASN A 40 -13.39 9.33 5.61
CA ASN A 40 -13.93 9.42 6.96
C ASN A 40 -15.16 8.50 7.13
N LYS A 41 -15.14 7.71 8.21
CA LYS A 41 -16.19 6.90 8.86
C LYS A 41 -16.85 5.71 8.15
N ASN A 42 -16.66 5.45 6.86
CA ASN A 42 -17.25 4.26 6.19
C ASN A 42 -16.24 3.54 5.27
N LEU A 43 -15.11 3.11 5.84
CA LEU A 43 -14.14 2.30 5.10
C LEU A 43 -14.69 0.89 4.87
N PRO A 44 -14.46 0.30 3.68
CA PRO A 44 -14.84 -1.08 3.40
C PRO A 44 -14.01 -2.05 4.24
N ASP A 45 -14.47 -3.30 4.35
CA ASP A 45 -13.79 -4.33 5.14
C ASP A 45 -12.38 -4.63 4.66
N THR A 46 -12.10 -4.45 3.36
CA THR A 46 -10.75 -4.51 2.80
C THR A 46 -10.51 -3.33 1.83
N PHE A 47 -9.33 -2.71 1.92
CA PHE A 47 -8.92 -1.63 1.03
C PHE A 47 -7.41 -1.47 0.98
N ILE A 48 -6.95 -0.71 -0.02
CA ILE A 48 -5.55 -0.31 -0.14
C ILE A 48 -5.46 1.20 0.11
N LEU A 49 -4.44 1.62 0.85
CA LEU A 49 -4.05 3.01 1.00
C LEU A 49 -2.62 3.19 0.47
N VAL A 50 -2.45 4.16 -0.41
CA VAL A 50 -1.13 4.58 -0.90
C VAL A 50 -0.77 5.90 -0.22
N LYS A 51 0.35 5.93 0.50
CA LYS A 51 0.82 7.12 1.22
C LYS A 51 2.34 7.21 1.17
N THR A 52 2.91 8.34 1.57
CA THR A 52 4.37 8.47 1.77
C THR A 52 4.73 7.98 3.16
N VAL A 53 5.87 7.30 3.28
CA VAL A 53 6.50 7.16 4.59
C VAL A 53 7.03 8.54 4.99
N GLY A 54 6.70 9.00 6.20
CA GLY A 54 7.27 10.23 6.74
C GLY A 54 8.79 10.16 6.61
N SER A 55 9.43 11.26 6.20
CA SER A 55 10.84 11.38 5.83
C SER A 55 11.85 11.13 6.97
N PHE A 56 11.76 10.00 7.65
CA PHE A 56 12.51 9.63 8.85
C PHE A 56 12.88 8.13 8.90
N LEU A 57 12.90 7.43 7.76
CA LEU A 57 13.72 6.23 7.68
C LEU A 57 15.08 6.64 7.15
N ASP A 58 16.05 6.69 8.06
CA ASP A 58 17.48 6.85 7.77
C ASP A 58 17.98 5.53 7.16
N ILE A 59 17.53 5.24 5.94
CA ILE A 59 17.98 4.09 5.15
C ILE A 59 19.31 4.53 4.54
N GLY A 60 20.40 4.18 5.22
CA GLY A 60 21.73 4.75 4.97
C GLY A 60 22.14 4.76 3.50
N ASN A 61 22.59 5.93 3.02
CA ASN A 61 23.37 6.18 1.80
C ASN A 61 23.13 5.27 0.59
N VAL A 62 21.87 5.04 0.23
CA VAL A 62 21.49 4.57 -1.10
C VAL A 62 20.80 5.75 -1.79
N ASP A 63 21.18 6.03 -3.05
CA ASP A 63 20.54 7.05 -3.90
C ASP A 63 19.07 6.67 -4.19
N VAL A 64 18.20 6.90 -3.20
CA VAL A 64 16.76 6.65 -3.22
C VAL A 64 16.06 8.00 -3.40
N ASP A 65 15.28 8.14 -4.48
CA ASP A 65 14.58 9.39 -4.78
C ASP A 65 13.34 9.59 -3.89
N GLY A 66 12.82 8.51 -3.31
CA GLY A 66 11.76 8.56 -2.31
C GLY A 66 11.28 7.20 -1.80
N THR A 67 10.42 7.22 -0.78
CA THR A 67 9.80 6.03 -0.20
C THR A 67 8.28 6.11 -0.34
N LEU A 68 7.68 5.08 -0.91
CA LEU A 68 6.24 4.89 -1.07
C LEU A 68 5.78 3.82 -0.07
N GLU A 69 4.66 4.04 0.61
CA GLU A 69 4.03 3.02 1.45
C GLU A 69 2.70 2.59 0.83
N VAL A 70 2.57 1.29 0.54
CA VAL A 70 1.31 0.68 0.14
C VAL A 70 0.79 -0.14 1.30
N CYS A 71 -0.25 0.36 1.96
CA CYS A 71 -0.88 -0.31 3.09
C CYS A 71 -2.10 -1.10 2.60
N ILE A 72 -2.11 -2.41 2.87
CA ILE A 72 -3.24 -3.29 2.55
C ILE A 72 -3.97 -3.56 3.86
N TYR A 73 -5.20 -3.09 3.98
CA TYR A 73 -6.00 -3.14 5.21
C TYR A 73 -7.07 -4.24 5.15
N ALA A 74 -7.26 -4.93 6.27
CA ALA A 74 -8.43 -5.76 6.54
C ALA A 74 -9.01 -5.44 7.94
N LYS A 75 -10.32 -5.23 8.00
CA LYS A 75 -11.04 -4.86 9.23
C LYS A 75 -10.95 -6.00 10.24
N ASN A 76 -10.71 -5.64 11.49
CA ASN A 76 -10.84 -6.56 12.60
C ASN A 76 -12.32 -6.76 12.96
N ILE A 77 -12.91 -7.86 12.50
CA ILE A 77 -14.32 -8.20 12.73
C ILE A 77 -14.59 -8.58 14.21
N GLN A 78 -13.54 -8.80 15.03
CA GLN A 78 -13.66 -9.50 16.31
C GLN A 78 -14.09 -8.75 17.56
N GLN A 79 -14.10 -7.42 17.61
CA GLN A 79 -14.10 -6.81 18.96
C GLN A 79 -15.43 -6.84 19.73
N ASP A 80 -16.47 -7.54 19.26
CA ASP A 80 -17.70 -7.77 20.04
C ASP A 80 -18.27 -9.21 20.01
N ASP A 81 -17.64 -10.23 19.39
CA ASP A 81 -18.15 -11.63 19.46
C ASP A 81 -17.05 -12.70 19.35
N ASP A 82 -17.10 -13.68 20.25
CA ASP A 82 -16.00 -14.56 20.71
C ASP A 82 -15.46 -15.62 19.73
N GLN A 83 -15.88 -15.66 18.46
CA GLN A 83 -15.28 -16.60 17.49
C GLN A 83 -15.33 -16.06 16.07
N THR A 84 -14.28 -15.36 15.63
CA THR A 84 -13.73 -15.38 14.26
C THR A 84 -12.73 -14.22 14.06
N GLN A 85 -11.43 -14.52 14.17
CA GLN A 85 -10.33 -13.59 13.86
C GLN A 85 -10.49 -12.99 12.47
N PRO A 86 -10.18 -11.70 12.24
CA PRO A 86 -9.96 -11.24 10.89
C PRO A 86 -8.92 -12.15 10.29
N ASP A 87 -9.30 -12.81 9.21
CA ASP A 87 -8.53 -13.89 8.66
C ASP A 87 -7.21 -13.32 8.13
N LEU A 88 -6.12 -13.48 8.90
CA LEU A 88 -4.77 -13.15 8.46
C LEU A 88 -4.48 -13.82 7.11
N SER A 89 -5.12 -14.96 6.81
CA SER A 89 -5.02 -15.62 5.51
C SER A 89 -5.60 -14.78 4.36
N THR A 90 -6.64 -13.99 4.61
CA THR A 90 -7.18 -13.02 3.64
C THR A 90 -6.15 -11.91 3.39
N LEU A 91 -5.56 -11.36 4.45
CA LEU A 91 -4.53 -10.33 4.33
C LEU A 91 -3.28 -10.86 3.59
N ASP A 92 -2.80 -12.04 3.96
CA ASP A 92 -1.69 -12.74 3.31
C ASP A 92 -1.98 -13.06 1.83
N SER A 93 -3.20 -13.50 1.52
CA SER A 93 -3.64 -13.77 0.15
C SER A 93 -3.61 -12.51 -0.70
N LEU A 94 -4.08 -11.38 -0.15
CA LEU A 94 -4.03 -10.08 -0.82
C LEU A 94 -2.59 -9.62 -1.06
N VAL A 95 -1.72 -9.75 -0.05
CA VAL A 95 -0.29 -9.42 -0.19
C VAL A 95 0.36 -10.28 -1.27
N LYS A 96 0.10 -11.59 -1.30
CA LYS A 96 0.65 -12.49 -2.34
C LYS A 96 0.21 -12.11 -3.75
N LYS A 97 -0.94 -11.45 -3.91
CA LYS A 97 -1.41 -10.92 -5.20
C LYS A 97 -0.82 -9.57 -5.55
N ILE A 98 -0.68 -8.68 -4.57
CA ILE A 98 -0.26 -7.28 -4.78
C ILE A 98 1.26 -7.16 -4.84
N MET A 99 2.00 -7.95 -4.05
CA MET A 99 3.45 -7.87 -3.99
C MET A 99 4.13 -8.13 -5.34
N PRO A 100 3.71 -9.12 -6.16
CA PRO A 100 4.26 -9.29 -7.52
C PRO A 100 3.89 -8.16 -8.48
N VAL A 101 2.78 -7.46 -8.26
CA VAL A 101 2.37 -6.29 -9.07
C VAL A 101 3.26 -5.09 -8.78
N LEU A 102 3.69 -4.94 -7.53
CA LEU A 102 4.61 -3.91 -7.10
C LEU A 102 6.07 -4.25 -7.41
N ASN A 103 6.42 -5.54 -7.38
CA ASN A 103 7.72 -6.02 -7.81
C ASN A 103 7.88 -5.70 -9.30
N ASP A 104 8.95 -5.01 -9.67
CA ASP A 104 9.20 -4.55 -11.05
C ASP A 104 8.22 -3.48 -11.57
N ALA A 105 7.43 -2.84 -10.69
CA ALA A 105 6.53 -1.77 -11.09
C ALA A 105 7.32 -0.55 -11.58
N ILE A 106 6.93 -0.06 -12.76
CA ILE A 106 7.36 1.22 -13.31
C ILE A 106 6.10 2.04 -13.59
N PHE A 107 6.02 3.23 -13.02
CA PHE A 107 4.94 4.17 -13.26
C PHE A 107 5.51 5.57 -13.50
N ASP A 108 5.06 6.20 -14.58
CA ASP A 108 5.65 7.40 -15.16
C ASP A 108 7.17 7.24 -15.40
N ASP A 109 7.99 7.93 -14.61
CA ASP A 109 9.45 7.87 -14.62
C ASP A 109 10.01 7.37 -13.28
N THR A 110 9.23 6.60 -12.53
CA THR A 110 9.63 6.04 -11.23
C THR A 110 9.51 4.52 -11.26
N ALA A 111 10.57 3.84 -10.82
CA ALA A 111 10.61 2.40 -10.62
C ALA A 111 10.63 2.05 -9.13
N ILE A 112 9.96 0.95 -8.75
CA ILE A 112 10.14 0.33 -7.44
C ILE A 112 11.38 -0.57 -7.50
N THR A 113 12.34 -0.33 -6.60
CA THR A 113 13.61 -1.07 -6.56
C THR A 113 13.66 -2.12 -5.46
N SER A 114 12.88 -1.94 -4.39
CA SER A 114 12.79 -2.90 -3.30
C SER A 114 11.45 -2.75 -2.56
N ILE A 115 11.02 -3.81 -1.88
CA ILE A 115 9.80 -3.82 -1.07
C ILE A 115 10.10 -4.51 0.27
N ALA A 116 9.88 -3.80 1.38
CA ALA A 116 9.96 -4.33 2.73
C ALA A 116 8.55 -4.49 3.33
N PRO A 117 8.03 -5.72 3.45
CA PRO A 117 6.71 -5.98 4.04
C PRO A 117 6.78 -6.01 5.58
N GLN A 118 5.79 -5.40 6.23
CA GLN A 118 5.61 -5.43 7.68
C GLN A 118 4.14 -5.60 8.05
N LEU A 119 3.81 -6.57 8.90
CA LEU A 119 2.46 -6.68 9.48
C LEU A 119 2.32 -5.68 10.64
N VAL A 120 1.25 -4.90 10.64
CA VAL A 120 0.95 -3.88 11.65
C VAL A 120 -0.47 -4.05 12.18
N SER A 121 -0.64 -3.84 13.48
CA SER A 121 -1.94 -3.80 14.15
C SER A 121 -2.31 -2.36 14.47
N ASP A 122 -3.37 -1.84 13.85
CA ASP A 122 -3.95 -0.53 14.14
C ASP A 122 -5.12 -0.69 15.12
N SER A 123 -4.81 -0.51 16.40
CA SER A 123 -5.78 -0.61 17.49
C SER A 123 -6.81 0.52 17.49
N THR A 124 -6.49 1.68 16.92
CA THR A 124 -7.38 2.85 16.92
C THR A 124 -8.53 2.65 15.95
N ASN A 125 -8.20 2.17 14.75
CA ASN A 125 -9.20 1.94 13.70
C ASN A 125 -9.76 0.51 13.70
N ARG A 126 -9.22 -0.38 14.55
CA ARG A 126 -9.54 -1.81 14.60
C ARG A 126 -9.25 -2.49 13.25
N TYR A 127 -8.06 -2.28 12.70
CA TYR A 127 -7.61 -2.95 11.47
C TYR A 127 -6.28 -3.68 11.69
N PHE A 128 -6.09 -4.78 10.98
CA PHE A 128 -4.76 -5.28 10.65
C PHE A 128 -4.38 -4.78 9.26
N TYR A 129 -3.11 -4.48 9.05
CA TYR A 129 -2.63 -4.14 7.71
C TYR A 129 -1.21 -4.60 7.47
N TYR A 130 -0.91 -4.94 6.22
CA TYR A 130 0.47 -5.03 5.75
C TYR A 130 0.91 -3.66 5.25
N SER A 131 2.00 -3.15 5.82
CA SER A 131 2.76 -2.03 5.27
C SER A 131 3.78 -2.58 4.28
N LEU A 132 3.63 -2.27 3.00
CA LEU A 132 4.64 -2.57 1.98
C LEU A 132 5.43 -1.28 1.72
N ILE A 133 6.59 -1.16 2.37
CA ILE A 133 7.49 -0.02 2.20
C ILE A 133 8.29 -0.25 0.91
N CYS A 134 8.02 0.57 -0.10
CA CYS A 134 8.61 0.48 -1.43
C CYS A 134 9.66 1.58 -1.59
N GLU A 135 10.91 1.20 -1.86
CA GLU A 135 11.93 2.15 -2.30
C GLU A 135 11.71 2.49 -3.77
N THR A 136 11.86 3.77 -4.10
CA THR A 136 11.62 4.25 -5.45
C THR A 136 12.83 4.99 -6.00
N LYS A 137 13.05 4.85 -7.31
CA LYS A 137 14.12 5.52 -8.04
C LYS A 137 13.60 6.08 -9.36
N SER A 138 14.04 7.28 -9.72
CA SER A 138 13.77 7.85 -11.02
C SER A 138 14.49 7.07 -12.11
N VAL A 139 13.77 6.77 -13.19
CA VAL A 139 14.34 6.13 -14.39
C VAL A 139 14.71 7.15 -15.47
N LYS A 140 14.46 8.45 -15.26
CA LYS A 140 14.96 9.49 -16.16
C LYS A 140 16.43 9.76 -15.86
N SER A 141 17.23 9.65 -16.93
CA SER A 141 18.65 10.04 -16.98
C SER A 141 18.79 11.55 -17.01
#